data_AF-A0A955ZVW6-F1
#
_entry.id   AF-A0A955ZVW6-F1
#
_cell.length_a   1.000
_cell.length_b   1.000
_cell.length_c   1.000
_cell.angle_alpha   90.00
_cell.angle_beta   90.00
_cell.angle_gamma   90.00
#
_symmetry.space_group_name_H-M   'P 1'
#
loop_
_entity.id
_entity.type
_entity.pdbx_description
1 polymer ?
#
loop_
_entity_poly.entity_id
_entity_poly.type
_entity_poly.pdbx_seq_one_letter_code
_entity_poly.pdbx_strand_id
1 'polypeptide(L)'
;MRISIGTLAVVGVVALGGLALQACHGALAPVRATPFPADLEYLSPDRLRSSMWVLAAEVEQLERLLDRAEELDSAVMQTQVQGALERMRGAARALDRPGRDSQHPVLNENLDRFVERIERAQRAASHTPPNYYPASSLAGSCFLCHGRAATAERSEPSPERWAARIGG
;
A
#
# COMPACT_ATOMS: atom_id res chain seq x y z
N MET A 1 -48.45 55.48 -29.78
CA MET A 1 -47.45 54.47 -30.14
C MET A 1 -47.93 53.12 -29.63
N ARG A 2 -48.56 52.29 -30.48
CA ARG A 2 -49.22 51.04 -30.08
C ARG A 2 -48.25 49.89 -30.32
N ILE A 3 -47.59 49.42 -29.27
CA ILE A 3 -46.73 48.24 -29.34
C ILE A 3 -47.67 47.03 -29.45
N SER A 4 -47.62 46.33 -30.58
CA SER A 4 -48.46 45.17 -30.85
C SER A 4 -48.07 44.01 -29.94
N ILE A 5 -49.03 43.36 -29.30
CA ILE A 5 -48.81 42.23 -28.39
C ILE A 5 -48.02 41.09 -29.08
N GLY A 6 -48.08 41.01 -30.42
CA GLY A 6 -47.30 40.05 -31.21
C GLY A 6 -45.78 40.24 -31.17
N THR A 7 -45.26 41.47 -31.00
CA THR A 7 -43.80 41.68 -30.96
C THR A 7 -43.19 41.34 -29.60
N LEU A 8 -43.95 41.43 -28.51
CA LEU A 8 -43.49 41.00 -27.17
C LEU A 8 -43.34 39.48 -27.06
N ALA A 9 -44.26 38.71 -27.67
CA ALA A 9 -44.20 37.25 -27.65
C ALA A 9 -42.98 36.70 -28.39
N VAL A 10 -42.64 37.26 -29.56
CA VAL A 10 -41.48 36.81 -30.35
C VAL A 10 -40.15 37.10 -29.65
N VAL A 11 -40.02 38.27 -29.00
CA VAL A 11 -38.82 38.62 -28.24
C VAL A 11 -38.65 37.70 -27.02
N GLY A 12 -39.74 37.34 -26.34
CA GLY A 12 -39.71 36.40 -25.21
C GLY A 12 -39.22 35.00 -25.60
N VAL A 13 -39.70 34.44 -26.71
CA VAL A 13 -39.29 33.10 -27.18
C VAL A 13 -37.83 33.08 -27.65
N VAL A 14 -37.35 34.14 -28.31
CA VAL A 14 -35.95 34.23 -28.75
C VAL A 14 -34.99 34.40 -27.55
N ALA A 15 -35.39 35.17 -26.52
CA ALA A 15 -34.59 35.32 -25.31
C ALA A 15 -34.49 34.02 -24.49
N LEU A 16 -35.59 33.27 -24.37
CA LEU A 16 -35.58 31.95 -23.70
C LEU A 16 -34.80 30.89 -24.47
N GLY A 17 -34.83 30.92 -25.81
CA GLY A 17 -34.02 30.02 -26.65
C GLY A 17 -32.51 30.29 -26.58
N GLY A 18 -32.10 31.57 -26.43
CA GLY A 18 -30.70 31.96 -26.32
C GLY A 18 -30.03 31.53 -25.00
N LEU A 19 -30.76 31.54 -23.89
CA LEU A 19 -30.21 31.10 -22.58
C LEU A 19 -29.99 29.58 -22.52
N ALA A 20 -30.80 28.77 -23.20
CA ALA A 20 -30.65 27.31 -23.20
C ALA A 20 -29.38 26.84 -23.92
N LEU A 21 -28.87 27.60 -24.89
CA LEU A 21 -27.66 27.25 -25.64
C LEU A 21 -26.35 27.55 -24.87
N GLN A 22 -26.38 28.46 -23.89
CA GLN A 22 -25.23 28.76 -23.02
C GLN A 22 -25.00 27.67 -21.96
N ALA A 23 -26.02 26.90 -21.61
CA ALA A 23 -25.90 25.80 -20.64
C ALA A 23 -25.12 24.59 -21.19
N CYS A 24 -25.09 24.40 -22.51
CA CYS A 24 -24.35 23.30 -23.16
C CYS A 24 -22.89 23.65 -23.50
N HIS A 25 -22.45 24.88 -23.26
CA HIS A 25 -21.06 25.33 -23.47
C HIS A 25 -20.35 25.70 -22.17
N GLY A 26 -20.93 25.36 -21.02
CA GLY A 26 -20.18 25.27 -19.78
C GLY A 26 -19.04 24.30 -20.00
N ALA A 27 -17.83 24.84 -20.11
CA ALA A 27 -16.61 24.06 -20.23
C ALA A 27 -16.67 22.96 -19.16
N LEU A 28 -16.80 21.72 -19.60
CA LEU A 28 -16.50 20.57 -18.77
C LEU A 28 -15.01 20.69 -18.46
N ALA A 29 -14.70 21.45 -17.42
CA ALA A 29 -13.38 21.43 -16.80
C ALA A 29 -13.05 19.95 -16.64
N PRO A 30 -11.87 19.49 -17.08
CA PRO A 30 -11.55 18.08 -17.02
C PRO A 30 -11.65 17.66 -15.56
N VAL A 31 -12.73 16.95 -15.21
CA VAL A 31 -12.84 16.16 -13.98
C VAL A 31 -11.97 14.93 -14.18
N ARG A 32 -10.67 15.20 -14.36
CA ARG A 32 -9.59 14.29 -14.04
C ARG A 32 -8.82 14.97 -12.92
N ALA A 33 -9.54 15.30 -11.84
CA ALA A 33 -8.90 15.23 -10.55
C ALA A 33 -8.30 13.82 -10.49
N THR A 34 -6.98 13.73 -10.38
CA THR A 34 -6.30 12.46 -10.17
C THR A 34 -7.07 11.73 -9.07
N PRO A 35 -7.64 10.54 -9.32
CA PRO A 35 -8.53 9.89 -8.35
C PRO A 35 -7.82 9.48 -7.05
N PHE A 36 -6.52 9.77 -6.95
CA PHE A 36 -5.66 9.49 -5.82
C PHE A 36 -4.99 10.78 -5.34
N PRO A 37 -4.89 10.97 -4.02
CA PRO A 37 -4.12 12.05 -3.43
C PRO A 37 -2.63 11.86 -3.76
N ALA A 38 -1.90 12.98 -3.89
CA ALA A 38 -0.54 12.99 -4.42
C ALA A 38 0.51 12.32 -3.50
N ASP A 39 0.13 12.03 -2.26
CA ASP A 39 0.90 11.33 -1.23
C ASP A 39 0.70 9.81 -1.24
N LEU A 40 -0.31 9.29 -1.95
CA LEU A 40 -0.54 7.85 -2.09
C LEU A 40 0.23 7.27 -3.28
N GLU A 41 1.15 6.35 -2.96
CA GLU A 41 1.90 5.61 -3.97
C GLU A 41 1.12 4.37 -4.41
N TYR A 42 1.01 4.20 -5.72
CA TYR A 42 0.47 2.98 -6.31
C TYR A 42 1.56 1.90 -6.38
N LEU A 43 1.48 0.90 -5.50
CA LEU A 43 2.24 -0.33 -5.66
C LEU A 43 1.62 -1.14 -6.81
N SER A 44 2.40 -1.33 -7.89
CA SER A 44 1.90 -2.12 -9.01
C SER A 44 1.63 -3.57 -8.58
N PRO A 45 0.57 -4.22 -9.11
CA PRO A 45 0.28 -5.61 -8.79
C PRO A 45 1.45 -6.55 -9.08
N ASP A 46 2.25 -6.25 -10.10
CA ASP A 46 3.43 -7.04 -10.46
C ASP A 46 4.55 -6.92 -9.43
N ARG A 47 4.81 -5.71 -8.94
CA ARG A 47 5.81 -5.49 -7.90
C ARG A 47 5.39 -6.15 -6.59
N LEU A 48 4.12 -5.98 -6.21
CA LEU A 48 3.59 -6.60 -4.99
C LEU A 48 3.72 -8.13 -5.07
N ARG A 49 3.28 -8.74 -6.18
CA ARG A 49 3.34 -10.19 -6.37
C ARG A 49 4.77 -10.72 -6.41
N SER A 50 5.67 -10.05 -7.13
CA SER A 50 7.06 -10.51 -7.25
C SER A 50 7.80 -10.43 -5.92
N SER A 51 7.68 -9.32 -5.18
CA SER A 51 8.27 -9.21 -3.84
C SER A 51 7.68 -10.23 -2.87
N MET A 52 6.36 -10.44 -2.86
CA MET A 52 5.72 -11.42 -1.99
C MET A 52 6.12 -12.86 -2.34
N TRP A 53 6.32 -13.16 -3.62
CA TRP A 53 6.82 -14.45 -4.07
C TRP A 53 8.23 -14.73 -3.55
N VAL A 54 9.12 -13.74 -3.63
CA VAL A 54 10.48 -13.85 -3.06
C VAL A 54 10.41 -14.05 -1.54
N LEU A 55 9.59 -13.26 -0.84
CA LEU A 55 9.41 -13.41 0.61
C LEU A 55 8.93 -14.81 1.00
N ALA A 56 7.94 -15.35 0.30
CA ALA A 56 7.45 -16.70 0.55
C ALA A 56 8.53 -17.76 0.33
N ALA A 57 9.24 -17.69 -0.80
CA ALA A 57 10.30 -18.65 -1.14
C ALA A 57 11.45 -18.63 -0.12
N GLU A 58 11.86 -17.45 0.35
CA GLU A 58 12.95 -17.33 1.31
C GLU A 58 12.55 -17.74 2.74
N VAL A 59 11.29 -17.54 3.15
CA VAL A 59 10.79 -18.06 4.43
C VAL A 59 10.80 -19.59 4.42
N GLU A 60 10.29 -20.21 3.35
CA GLU A 60 10.30 -21.67 3.19
C GLU A 60 11.74 -22.22 3.17
N GLN A 61 12.65 -21.53 2.48
CA GLN A 61 14.06 -21.87 2.49
C GLN A 61 14.67 -21.77 3.90
N LEU A 62 14.33 -20.72 4.64
CA LEU A 62 14.83 -20.51 6.00
C LEU A 62 14.35 -21.61 6.95
N GLU A 63 13.08 -22.01 6.88
CA GLU A 63 12.53 -23.13 7.66
C GLU A 63 13.30 -24.43 7.38
N ARG A 64 13.49 -24.77 6.09
CA ARG A 64 14.30 -25.96 5.70
C ARG A 64 15.73 -25.93 6.21
N LEU A 65 16.37 -24.76 6.23
CA LEU A 65 17.72 -24.61 6.77
C LEU A 65 17.73 -24.89 8.28
N LEU A 66 16.77 -24.32 9.00
CA LEU A 66 16.67 -24.44 10.45
C LEU A 66 16.34 -25.87 10.89
N ASP A 67 15.51 -26.59 10.14
CA ASP A 67 15.20 -28.01 10.38
C ASP A 67 16.44 -28.91 10.23
N ARG A 68 17.44 -28.47 9.48
CA ARG A 68 18.68 -29.20 9.19
C ARG A 68 19.90 -28.63 9.91
N ALA A 69 19.68 -27.81 10.94
CA ALA A 69 20.76 -27.08 11.62
C ALA A 69 21.84 -27.99 12.22
N GLU A 70 21.49 -29.22 12.60
CA GLU A 70 22.43 -30.21 13.17
C GLU A 70 23.25 -30.95 12.11
N GLU A 71 22.79 -30.98 10.85
CA GLU A 71 23.45 -31.67 9.74
C GLU A 71 24.49 -30.79 9.04
N LEU A 72 24.32 -29.47 9.12
CA LEU A 72 25.11 -28.50 8.38
C LEU A 72 26.30 -28.01 9.20
N ASP A 73 27.42 -27.77 8.52
CA ASP A 73 28.52 -27.01 9.09
C ASP A 73 28.04 -25.62 9.54
N SER A 74 28.49 -25.17 10.72
CA SER A 74 28.01 -23.94 11.35
C SER A 74 28.25 -22.70 10.48
N ALA A 75 29.38 -22.62 9.77
CA ALA A 75 29.70 -21.50 8.90
C ALA A 75 28.88 -21.54 7.60
N VAL A 76 28.63 -22.73 7.05
CA VAL A 76 27.74 -22.93 5.90
C VAL A 76 26.31 -22.52 6.25
N MET A 77 25.79 -23.00 7.38
CA MET A 77 24.47 -22.67 7.91
C MET A 77 24.32 -21.14 8.09
N GLN A 78 25.30 -20.51 8.74
CA GLN A 78 25.30 -19.07 8.96
C GLN A 78 25.26 -18.30 7.64
N THR A 79 26.07 -18.69 6.66
CA THR A 79 26.12 -18.05 5.33
C THR A 79 24.78 -18.18 4.61
N GLN A 80 24.16 -19.36 4.65
CA GLN A 80 22.87 -19.61 3.98
C GLN A 80 21.73 -18.83 4.63
N VAL A 81 21.67 -18.79 5.96
CA VAL A 81 20.68 -18.00 6.71
C VAL A 81 20.84 -16.51 6.43
N GLN A 82 22.07 -15.98 6.48
CA GLN A 82 22.33 -14.56 6.15
C GLN A 82 21.90 -14.22 4.72
N GLY A 83 22.18 -15.11 3.77
CA GLY A 83 21.76 -14.93 2.38
C GLY A 83 20.24 -14.88 2.21
N ALA A 84 19.50 -15.76 2.88
CA ALA A 84 18.03 -15.75 2.85
C ALA A 84 17.47 -14.46 3.45
N LEU A 85 17.97 -14.05 4.63
CA LEU A 85 17.54 -12.83 5.29
C LEU A 85 17.82 -11.57 4.46
N GLU A 86 18.95 -11.52 3.76
CA GLU A 86 19.27 -10.38 2.88
C GLU A 86 18.30 -10.29 1.70
N ARG A 87 17.97 -11.42 1.06
CA ARG A 87 16.99 -11.46 -0.04
C ARG A 87 15.59 -11.08 0.45
N MET A 88 15.19 -11.53 1.64
CA MET A 88 13.95 -11.10 2.28
C MET A 88 13.94 -9.58 2.52
N ARG A 89 15.03 -9.03 3.04
CA ARG A 89 15.15 -7.58 3.29
C ARG A 89 15.01 -6.79 2.00
N GLY A 90 15.67 -7.22 0.92
CA GLY A 90 15.56 -6.60 -0.40
C GLY A 90 14.12 -6.61 -0.92
N ALA A 91 13.44 -7.76 -0.83
CA ALA A 91 12.05 -7.89 -1.26
C ALA A 91 11.08 -7.04 -0.41
N ALA A 92 11.28 -6.99 0.91
CA ALA A 92 10.50 -6.14 1.82
C ALA A 92 10.72 -4.65 1.53
N ARG A 93 11.97 -4.23 1.32
CA ARG A 93 12.28 -2.83 0.95
C ARG A 93 11.77 -2.44 -0.43
N ALA A 94 11.61 -3.38 -1.36
CA ALA A 94 10.97 -3.10 -2.64
C ALA A 94 9.47 -2.81 -2.51
N LEU A 95 8.84 -3.25 -1.42
CA LEU A 95 7.45 -2.92 -1.05
C LEU A 95 7.36 -1.61 -0.28
N ASP A 96 8.46 -1.18 0.35
CA ASP A 96 8.55 0.06 1.10
C ASP A 96 8.91 1.23 0.17
N ARG A 97 8.34 2.40 0.44
CA ARG A 97 8.80 3.67 -0.13
C ARG A 97 8.78 4.73 0.97
N PRO A 98 9.95 5.07 1.54
CA PRO A 98 10.04 6.00 2.66
C PRO A 98 9.31 7.31 2.39
N GLY A 99 8.42 7.69 3.32
CA GLY A 99 7.67 8.95 3.26
C GLY A 99 6.41 8.93 2.39
N ARG A 100 5.94 7.76 1.93
CA ARG A 100 4.65 7.61 1.23
C ARG A 100 3.89 6.39 1.70
N ASP A 101 2.62 6.59 2.04
CA ASP A 101 1.70 5.49 2.27
C ASP A 101 1.37 4.80 0.92
N SER A 102 1.34 3.47 0.92
CA SER A 102 0.78 2.72 -0.21
C SER A 102 -0.73 2.64 -0.12
N GLN A 103 -1.38 2.28 -1.22
CA GLN A 103 -2.81 1.91 -1.23
C GLN A 103 -3.18 0.67 -0.39
N HIS A 104 -2.22 0.06 0.30
CA HIS A 104 -2.40 -1.16 1.11
C HIS A 104 -2.20 -0.83 2.62
N PRO A 105 -3.26 -0.46 3.36
CA PRO A 105 -3.14 -0.02 4.75
C PRO A 105 -2.50 -1.07 5.68
N VAL A 106 -2.79 -2.36 5.45
CA VAL A 106 -2.19 -3.47 6.20
C VAL A 106 -0.67 -3.51 6.01
N LEU A 107 -0.20 -3.21 4.79
CA LEU A 107 1.22 -3.19 4.47
C LEU A 107 1.89 -2.01 5.19
N ASN A 108 1.33 -0.80 5.08
CA ASN A 108 1.89 0.40 5.73
C ASN A 108 2.02 0.22 7.26
N GLU A 109 1.08 -0.49 7.89
CA GLU A 109 1.11 -0.72 9.33
C GLU A 109 2.18 -1.72 9.79
N ASN A 110 2.52 -2.70 8.96
CA ASN A 110 3.28 -3.87 9.38
C ASN A 110 4.66 -4.00 8.71
N LEU A 111 4.88 -3.33 7.58
CA LEU A 111 6.08 -3.51 6.77
C LEU A 111 7.35 -3.07 7.50
N ASP A 112 7.34 -1.89 8.15
CA ASP A 112 8.49 -1.41 8.92
C ASP A 112 8.87 -2.38 10.03
N ARG A 113 7.88 -2.86 10.79
CA ARG A 113 8.09 -3.86 11.85
C ARG A 113 8.63 -5.17 11.27
N PHE A 114 8.21 -5.56 10.08
CA PHE A 114 8.71 -6.75 9.41
C PHE A 114 10.18 -6.58 8.98
N VAL A 115 10.54 -5.43 8.41
CA VAL A 115 11.93 -5.08 8.06
C VAL A 115 12.81 -5.09 9.32
N GLU A 116 12.37 -4.46 10.42
CA GLU A 116 13.08 -4.47 11.69
C GLU A 116 13.32 -5.88 12.24
N ARG A 117 12.35 -6.79 12.09
CA ARG A 117 12.47 -8.19 12.48
C ARG A 117 13.51 -8.93 11.64
N ILE A 118 13.54 -8.70 10.33
CA ILE A 118 14.58 -9.25 9.45
C ILE A 118 15.97 -8.76 9.89
N GLU A 119 16.12 -7.46 10.12
CA GLU A 119 17.41 -6.88 10.53
C GLU A 119 17.86 -7.41 11.90
N ARG A 120 16.92 -7.62 12.84
CA ARG A 120 17.20 -8.28 14.12
C ARG A 120 17.67 -9.71 13.92
N ALA A 121 17.04 -10.46 13.03
CA ALA A 121 17.45 -11.81 12.69
C ALA A 121 18.84 -11.85 12.05
N GLN A 122 19.16 -10.89 11.15
CA GLN A 122 20.50 -10.78 10.56
C GLN A 122 21.57 -10.56 11.64
N ARG A 123 21.34 -9.62 12.56
CA ARG A 123 22.28 -9.36 13.67
C ARG A 123 22.47 -10.60 14.54
N ALA A 124 21.38 -11.23 14.98
CA ALA A 124 21.44 -12.42 15.82
C ALA A 124 22.15 -13.60 15.14
N ALA A 125 21.88 -13.83 13.86
CA ALA A 125 22.54 -14.86 13.07
C ALA A 125 24.02 -14.56 12.82
N SER A 126 24.48 -13.31 12.96
CA SER A 126 25.89 -12.93 12.74
C SER A 126 26.80 -13.16 13.96
N HIS A 127 26.22 -13.46 15.14
CA HIS A 127 26.99 -13.68 16.36
C HIS A 127 27.82 -14.97 16.31
N THR A 128 28.75 -15.09 17.26
CA THR A 128 29.55 -16.30 17.51
C THR A 128 29.38 -16.71 18.98
N PRO A 129 28.62 -17.78 19.29
CA PRO A 129 27.86 -18.64 18.38
C PRO A 129 26.63 -17.92 17.78
N PRO A 130 26.14 -18.34 16.59
CA PRO A 130 24.99 -17.71 15.95
C PRO A 130 23.69 -18.02 16.70
N ASN A 131 22.78 -17.05 16.75
CA ASN A 131 21.43 -17.22 17.30
C ASN A 131 20.38 -17.14 16.19
N TYR A 132 19.77 -18.29 15.87
CA TYR A 132 18.76 -18.40 14.81
C TYR A 132 17.31 -18.29 15.30
N TYR A 133 17.07 -18.16 16.60
CA TYR A 133 15.72 -18.03 17.15
C TYR A 133 14.93 -16.84 16.55
N PRO A 134 15.51 -15.64 16.34
CA PRO A 134 14.78 -14.57 15.68
C PRO A 134 14.42 -14.90 14.23
N ALA A 135 15.28 -15.65 13.53
CA ALA A 135 15.05 -16.07 12.15
C ALA A 135 13.86 -17.07 12.07
N SER A 136 13.75 -18.02 13.01
CA SER A 136 12.63 -18.97 13.05
C SER A 136 11.27 -18.31 13.29
N SER A 137 11.25 -17.12 13.91
CA SER A 137 10.01 -16.38 14.18
C SER A 137 9.48 -15.59 12.97
N LEU A 138 10.23 -15.49 11.88
CA LEU A 138 9.86 -14.66 10.72
C LEU A 138 8.60 -15.17 10.02
N ALA A 139 8.41 -16.49 9.90
CA ALA A 139 7.21 -17.08 9.32
C ALA A 139 5.92 -16.61 10.04
N GLY A 140 5.98 -16.49 11.38
CA GLY A 140 4.90 -15.94 12.19
C GLY A 140 4.55 -14.49 11.86
N SER A 141 5.51 -13.71 11.36
CA SER A 141 5.30 -12.31 10.98
C SER A 141 4.46 -12.16 9.72
N CYS A 142 4.45 -13.17 8.84
CA CYS A 142 3.60 -13.18 7.64
C CYS A 142 2.11 -13.09 8.01
N PHE A 143 1.71 -13.66 9.15
CA PHE A 143 0.32 -13.61 9.63
C PHE A 143 -0.14 -12.21 10.08
N LEU A 144 0.78 -11.28 10.34
CA LEU A 144 0.40 -9.89 10.66
C LEU A 144 -0.27 -9.21 9.45
N CYS A 145 0.10 -9.61 8.24
CA CYS A 145 -0.52 -9.13 7.01
C CYS A 145 -1.56 -10.09 6.43
N HIS A 146 -1.36 -11.40 6.58
CA HIS A 146 -2.17 -12.43 5.91
C HIS A 146 -3.18 -13.15 6.82
N GLY A 147 -3.09 -12.99 8.15
CA GLY A 147 -4.04 -13.56 9.10
C GLY A 147 -5.37 -12.80 9.07
N ARG A 148 -6.49 -13.49 9.31
CA ARG A 148 -7.89 -12.98 9.24
C ARG A 148 -8.19 -11.73 10.09
N ALA A 149 -7.24 -11.21 10.86
CA ALA A 149 -7.30 -9.87 11.48
C ALA A 149 -7.19 -8.72 10.46
N ALA A 150 -6.64 -8.96 9.26
CA ALA A 150 -6.63 -7.97 8.17
C ALA A 150 -8.05 -7.65 7.64
N THR A 151 -9.04 -8.50 7.95
CA THR A 151 -10.42 -8.38 7.43
C THR A 151 -11.48 -8.06 8.50
N ALA A 152 -11.17 -7.99 9.80
CA ALA A 152 -12.18 -7.89 10.87
C ALA A 152 -12.09 -6.67 11.81
N GLU A 153 -10.93 -6.01 11.98
CA GLU A 153 -10.76 -4.92 12.98
C GLU A 153 -10.30 -3.58 12.38
N ARG A 154 -10.62 -3.32 11.11
CA ARG A 154 -10.72 -1.96 10.55
C ARG A 154 -12.16 -1.69 10.15
N SER A 155 -13.02 -1.72 11.16
CA SER A 155 -14.26 -0.96 11.18
C SER A 155 -13.97 0.48 10.76
N GLU A 156 -14.93 1.07 10.06
CA GLU A 156 -14.91 2.37 9.39
C GLU A 156 -14.18 3.49 10.15
N PRO A 157 -13.54 4.45 9.44
CA PRO A 157 -13.12 5.68 10.11
C PRO A 157 -14.35 6.34 10.75
N SER A 158 -14.35 6.49 12.08
CA SER A 158 -15.36 7.28 12.77
C SER A 158 -15.50 8.64 12.07
N PRO A 159 -16.72 9.09 11.74
CA PRO A 159 -16.98 10.38 11.08
C PRO A 159 -16.28 11.57 11.76
N GLU A 160 -16.04 11.47 13.07
CA GLU A 160 -15.35 12.46 13.89
C GLU A 160 -13.91 12.71 13.44
N ARG A 161 -13.24 11.67 12.92
CA ARG A 161 -11.85 11.75 12.46
C ARG A 161 -11.73 12.42 11.08
N TRP A 162 -12.81 12.42 10.28
CA TRP A 162 -12.89 13.21 9.05
C TRP A 162 -13.14 14.68 9.35
N ALA A 163 -14.06 14.99 10.27
CA ALA A 163 -14.39 16.37 10.63
C ALA A 163 -13.17 17.15 11.18
N ALA A 164 -12.30 16.50 11.94
CA ALA A 164 -11.10 17.12 12.50
C ALA A 164 -10.02 17.49 11.46
N ARG A 165 -10.05 16.90 10.25
CA ARG A 165 -9.03 17.11 9.21
C ARG A 165 -9.39 18.22 8.22
N ILE A 166 -10.65 18.60 8.13
CA ILE A 166 -11.17 19.60 7.17
C ILE A 166 -11.55 20.93 7.83
N GLY A 167 -11.46 21.00 9.16
CA GLY A 167 -11.84 22.17 9.96
C GLY A 167 -10.67 22.84 10.71
N GLY A 168 -9.42 22.60 10.31
CA GLY A 168 -8.22 23.22 10.89
C GLY A 168 -7.48 24.08 9.89
#